data_AF-A0A3S3L4G5-F1
#
_entry.id   AF-A0A3S3L4G5-F1
#
_cell.length_a   1.000
_cell.length_b   1.000
_cell.length_c   1.000
_cell.angle_alpha   90.00
_cell.angle_beta   90.00
_cell.angle_gamma   90.00
#
_symmetry.space_group_name_H-M   'P 1'
#
loop_
_entity.id
_entity.type
_entity.pdbx_description
1 polymer ?
#
loop_
_entity_poly.entity_id
_entity_poly.type
_entity_poly.pdbx_seq_one_letter_code
_entity_poly.pdbx_strand_id
1 'polypeptide(L)'
;MTGTAEFAIEVQSRYQEIHSDRWPVVVVPQADELLSSWLNRLAFANGIAPRHFADVFGMDGGMWSARLDLALPDGAARLLHHYSGVARDTLAAMTLAQDERTRLLLPLRQTGHRRRSTWLQFCPQCLASDLAPYFRRRWRMATSISCPMHGCGLRDRCPSCGSGTAAFDQPGLIPQHHCTTCHFDLRTAAKVSVTAATRRFERCLHDLLRPEAAKGFL
;
A
#
# COMPACT_ATOMS: atom_id res chain seq x y z
N MET A 1 -53.49 -4.31 16.50
CA MET A 1 -52.74 -3.34 17.33
C MET A 1 -51.26 -3.53 17.04
N THR A 2 -50.73 -2.83 16.04
CA THR A 2 -49.31 -2.88 15.63
C THR A 2 -48.69 -1.56 16.04
N GLY A 3 -48.01 -1.55 17.19
CA GLY A 3 -47.27 -0.37 17.66
C GLY A 3 -46.06 -0.16 16.76
N THR A 4 -46.06 0.94 16.00
CA THR A 4 -44.88 1.47 15.36
C THR A 4 -43.94 1.97 16.44
N ALA A 5 -42.82 1.27 16.66
CA ALA A 5 -41.76 1.77 17.54
C ALA A 5 -41.21 3.06 16.92
N GLU A 6 -41.46 4.17 17.60
CA GLU A 6 -40.99 5.50 17.21
C GLU A 6 -39.51 5.60 17.60
N PHE A 7 -38.62 5.57 16.60
CA PHE A 7 -37.19 5.75 16.85
C PHE A 7 -36.92 7.23 17.12
N ALA A 8 -36.55 7.56 18.35
CA ALA A 8 -36.05 8.89 18.67
C ALA A 8 -34.67 9.08 18.01
N ILE A 9 -34.58 9.99 17.04
CA ILE A 9 -33.31 10.42 16.44
C ILE A 9 -32.87 11.68 17.18
N GLU A 10 -31.78 11.58 17.95
CA GLU A 10 -31.18 12.70 18.65
C GLU A 10 -29.96 13.21 17.88
N VAL A 11 -29.88 14.53 17.67
CA VAL A 11 -28.70 15.18 17.07
C VAL A 11 -27.66 15.40 18.16
N GLN A 12 -26.61 14.59 18.15
CA GLN A 12 -25.45 14.74 19.04
C GLN A 12 -24.56 15.92 18.58
N SER A 13 -23.72 16.44 19.48
CA SER A 13 -22.79 17.52 19.13
C SER A 13 -21.85 17.09 18.01
N ARG A 14 -21.31 18.05 17.25
CA ARG A 14 -20.49 17.71 16.08
C ARG A 14 -19.26 16.96 16.54
N TYR A 15 -18.84 15.95 15.77
CA TYR A 15 -17.67 15.13 16.10
C TYR A 15 -16.43 15.99 16.39
N GLN A 16 -16.23 17.08 15.64
CA GLN A 16 -15.12 18.02 15.83
C GLN A 16 -15.19 18.83 17.14
N GLU A 17 -16.37 18.97 17.74
CA GLU A 17 -16.56 19.72 18.99
C GLU A 17 -16.33 18.84 20.23
N ILE A 18 -16.47 17.51 20.09
CA ILE A 18 -16.32 16.53 21.17
C ILE A 18 -14.97 15.78 21.07
N HIS A 19 -14.47 15.55 19.85
CA HIS A 19 -13.28 14.76 19.60
C HIS A 19 -12.12 15.58 19.06
N SER A 20 -10.91 15.08 19.34
CA SER A 20 -9.59 15.56 18.91
C SER A 20 -9.53 16.03 17.46
N ASP A 21 -8.62 16.96 17.15
CA ASP A 21 -8.19 17.36 15.78
C ASP A 21 -7.52 16.22 14.96
N ARG A 22 -7.84 14.96 15.27
CA ARG A 22 -7.23 13.75 14.69
C ARG A 22 -8.27 12.93 13.94
N TRP A 23 -7.80 12.02 13.10
CA TRP A 23 -8.69 11.06 12.46
C TRP A 23 -9.28 10.06 13.49
N PRO A 24 -10.57 9.69 13.34
CA PRO A 24 -11.25 8.81 14.29
C PRO A 24 -10.58 7.44 14.46
N VAL A 25 -10.04 6.88 13.37
CA VAL A 25 -9.42 5.56 13.37
C VAL A 25 -7.93 5.69 13.09
N VAL A 26 -7.14 5.24 14.07
CA VAL A 26 -5.69 5.19 13.97
C VAL A 26 -5.28 3.83 13.39
N VAL A 27 -4.53 3.86 12.30
CA VAL A 27 -3.95 2.65 11.68
C VAL A 27 -2.44 2.65 11.92
N VAL A 28 -1.96 1.62 12.61
CA VAL A 28 -0.52 1.45 12.86
C VAL A 28 0.20 0.96 11.59
N PRO A 29 1.21 1.68 11.09
CA PRO A 29 2.06 1.22 9.98
C PRO A 29 2.74 -0.11 10.29
N GLN A 30 2.91 -0.98 9.28
CA GLN A 30 3.71 -2.20 9.40
C GLN A 30 5.18 -1.96 9.01
N ALA A 31 6.11 -2.73 9.56
CA ALA A 31 7.56 -2.50 9.46
C ALA A 31 8.14 -2.48 8.03
N ASP A 32 7.50 -3.17 7.07
CA ASP A 32 7.89 -3.18 5.65
C ASP A 32 6.76 -2.67 4.75
N GLU A 33 5.87 -1.83 5.28
CA GLU A 33 4.72 -1.31 4.53
C GLU A 33 5.09 -0.15 3.62
N LEU A 34 4.57 -0.16 2.39
CA LEU A 34 4.61 1.01 1.52
C LEU A 34 3.76 2.14 2.09
N LEU A 35 4.21 3.38 1.92
CA LEU A 35 3.39 4.54 2.27
C LEU A 35 2.02 4.50 1.57
N SER A 36 1.99 4.16 0.29
CA SER A 36 0.75 4.00 -0.48
C SER A 36 -0.18 2.93 0.09
N SER A 37 0.35 1.80 0.56
CA SER A 37 -0.44 0.74 1.21
C SER A 37 -1.10 1.25 2.49
N TRP A 38 -0.31 1.90 3.34
CA TRP A 38 -0.82 2.41 4.61
C TRP A 38 -1.85 3.51 4.40
N LEU A 39 -1.62 4.42 3.44
CA LEU A 39 -2.59 5.46 3.09
C LEU A 39 -3.93 4.87 2.62
N ASN A 40 -3.92 3.82 1.80
CA ASN A 40 -5.15 3.16 1.37
C ASN A 40 -5.87 2.47 2.53
N ARG A 41 -5.14 1.84 3.47
CA ARG A 41 -5.71 1.23 4.68
C ARG A 41 -6.27 2.29 5.63
N LEU A 42 -5.57 3.41 5.79
CA LEU A 42 -5.98 4.53 6.61
C LEU A 42 -7.25 5.18 6.09
N ALA A 43 -7.33 5.40 4.77
CA ALA A 43 -8.53 5.87 4.10
C ALA A 43 -9.72 4.93 4.37
N PHE A 44 -9.54 3.64 4.08
CA PHE A 44 -10.58 2.62 4.28
C PHE A 44 -11.05 2.56 5.74
N ALA A 45 -10.11 2.57 6.70
CA ALA A 45 -10.42 2.51 8.12
C ALA A 45 -11.19 3.74 8.62
N ASN A 46 -10.98 4.90 8.00
CA ASN A 46 -11.70 6.14 8.30
C ASN A 46 -12.95 6.33 7.41
N GLY A 47 -13.40 5.29 6.69
CA GLY A 47 -14.63 5.34 5.91
C GLY A 47 -14.54 6.18 4.63
N ILE A 48 -13.33 6.42 4.12
CA ILE A 48 -13.09 7.16 2.88
C ILE A 48 -12.56 6.20 1.82
N ALA A 49 -13.19 6.15 0.65
CA ALA A 49 -12.67 5.35 -0.46
C ALA A 49 -11.29 5.91 -0.89
N PRO A 50 -10.28 5.05 -1.15
CA PRO A 50 -8.92 5.51 -1.46
C PRO A 50 -8.82 6.57 -2.54
N ARG A 51 -9.69 6.54 -3.57
CA ARG A 51 -9.68 7.58 -4.62
C ARG A 51 -9.97 8.98 -4.10
N HIS A 52 -10.85 9.13 -3.11
CA HIS A 52 -11.29 10.42 -2.56
C HIS A 52 -10.37 10.87 -1.43
N PHE A 53 -9.54 9.97 -0.91
CA PHE A 53 -8.54 10.34 0.09
C PHE A 53 -7.40 11.19 -0.51
N ALA A 54 -7.25 11.20 -1.84
CA ALA A 54 -6.34 12.10 -2.54
C ALA A 54 -6.67 13.59 -2.29
N ASP A 55 -7.95 13.91 -2.12
CA ASP A 55 -8.46 15.27 -1.91
C ASP A 55 -7.91 15.89 -0.61
N VAL A 56 -7.64 15.07 0.40
CA VAL A 56 -6.99 15.48 1.66
C VAL A 56 -5.63 16.14 1.40
N PHE A 57 -4.93 15.71 0.35
CA PHE A 57 -3.63 16.23 -0.03
C PHE A 57 -3.69 17.27 -1.16
N GLY A 58 -4.90 17.64 -1.62
CA GLY A 58 -5.08 18.46 -2.81
C GLY A 58 -4.45 17.83 -4.06
N MET A 59 -4.46 16.49 -4.13
CA MET A 59 -3.91 15.74 -5.25
C MET A 59 -5.04 15.22 -6.13
N ASP A 60 -4.95 15.49 -7.42
CA ASP A 60 -5.88 14.91 -8.39
C ASP A 60 -5.56 13.43 -8.65
N GLY A 61 -6.58 12.69 -9.09
CA GLY A 61 -6.59 11.23 -9.18
C GLY A 61 -5.49 10.54 -10.01
N GLY A 62 -5.72 9.25 -10.31
CA GLY A 62 -4.67 8.38 -10.85
C GLY A 62 -3.75 7.87 -9.75
N MET A 63 -2.45 7.70 -10.02
CA MET A 63 -1.49 7.04 -9.12
C MET A 63 -1.05 7.87 -7.89
N TRP A 64 -1.93 8.70 -7.32
CA TRP A 64 -1.61 9.69 -6.28
C TRP A 64 -0.80 9.08 -5.12
N SER A 65 -1.26 7.97 -4.52
CA SER A 65 -0.60 7.38 -3.35
C SER A 65 0.72 6.71 -3.73
N ALA A 66 0.78 6.07 -4.90
CA ALA A 66 2.00 5.44 -5.41
C ALA A 66 3.12 6.45 -5.72
N ARG A 67 2.78 7.71 -6.03
CA ARG A 67 3.76 8.80 -6.19
C ARG A 67 4.40 9.18 -4.86
N LEU A 68 3.66 9.08 -3.76
CA LEU A 68 4.16 9.37 -2.41
C LEU A 68 5.11 8.28 -1.89
N ASP A 69 5.07 7.07 -2.46
CA ASP A 69 6.09 6.07 -2.17
C ASP A 69 7.50 6.55 -2.53
N LEU A 70 7.65 7.40 -3.56
CA LEU A 70 8.98 7.83 -4.00
C LEU A 70 9.57 8.90 -3.10
N ALA A 71 8.75 9.85 -2.66
CA ALA A 71 9.12 10.89 -1.73
C ALA A 71 7.85 11.49 -1.14
N LEU A 72 7.83 11.71 0.17
CA LEU A 72 6.73 12.36 0.87
C LEU A 72 7.06 13.84 1.07
N PRO A 73 6.33 14.77 0.43
CA PRO A 73 6.54 16.20 0.64
C PRO A 73 6.30 16.60 2.09
N ASP A 74 7.07 17.56 2.61
CA ASP A 74 6.99 17.98 4.02
C ASP A 74 5.61 18.46 4.45
N GLY A 75 4.87 19.14 3.57
CA GLY A 75 3.49 19.55 3.83
C GLY A 75 2.58 18.35 4.10
N ALA A 76 2.64 17.33 3.24
CA ALA A 76 1.89 16.09 3.41
C ALA A 76 2.36 15.30 4.64
N ALA A 77 3.66 15.27 4.94
CA ALA A 77 4.19 14.64 6.16
C ALA A 77 3.68 15.30 7.44
N ARG A 78 3.64 16.65 7.49
CA ARG A 78 3.07 17.38 8.63
C ARG A 78 1.59 17.10 8.80
N LEU A 79 0.83 17.11 7.70
CA LEU A 79 -0.60 16.81 7.70
C LEU A 79 -0.86 15.40 8.24
N LEU A 80 -0.15 14.40 7.70
CA LEU A 80 -0.26 13.01 8.15
C LEU A 80 0.10 12.87 9.62
N HIS A 81 1.19 13.48 10.06
CA HIS A 81 1.61 13.46 11.46
C HIS A 81 0.53 14.05 12.38
N HIS A 82 -0.01 15.22 12.01
CA HIS A 82 -1.02 15.91 12.80
C HIS A 82 -2.29 15.05 12.97
N TYR A 83 -2.85 14.54 11.87
CA TYR A 83 -4.13 13.82 11.92
C TYR A 83 -4.01 12.36 12.37
N SER A 84 -2.91 11.66 12.03
CA SER A 84 -2.74 10.24 12.37
C SER A 84 -1.95 10.00 13.66
N GLY A 85 -1.17 10.99 14.12
CA GLY A 85 -0.25 10.84 15.24
C GLY A 85 1.02 10.02 14.92
N VAL A 86 1.18 9.51 13.70
CA VAL A 86 2.38 8.75 13.29
C VAL A 86 3.57 9.70 13.18
N ALA A 87 4.71 9.31 13.75
CA ALA A 87 5.93 10.12 13.69
C ALA A 87 6.41 10.31 12.25
N ARG A 88 6.93 11.51 11.93
CA ARG A 88 7.43 11.84 10.58
C ARG A 88 8.55 10.89 10.12
N ASP A 89 9.40 10.45 11.03
CA ASP A 89 10.48 9.50 10.71
C ASP A 89 9.92 8.13 10.31
N THR A 90 8.84 7.68 10.96
CA THR A 90 8.12 6.46 10.56
C THR A 90 7.51 6.62 9.17
N LEU A 91 6.86 7.76 8.87
CA LEU A 91 6.31 8.04 7.55
C LEU A 91 7.40 8.08 6.48
N ALA A 92 8.54 8.71 6.77
CA ALA A 92 9.68 8.79 5.87
C ALA A 92 10.28 7.39 5.62
N ALA A 93 10.38 6.56 6.66
CA ALA A 93 10.88 5.18 6.56
C ALA A 93 10.00 4.28 5.68
N MET A 94 8.73 4.63 5.44
CA MET A 94 7.85 3.90 4.52
C MET A 94 8.05 4.29 3.05
N THR A 95 8.71 5.41 2.78
CA THR A 95 9.05 5.86 1.42
C THR A 95 10.25 5.09 0.84
N LEU A 96 10.55 5.34 -0.42
CA LEU A 96 11.65 4.76 -1.20
C LEU A 96 12.69 5.84 -1.58
N ALA A 97 12.58 7.04 -1.00
CA ALA A 97 13.32 8.24 -1.39
C ALA A 97 14.83 8.19 -1.15
N GLN A 98 15.32 7.15 -0.49
CA GLN A 98 16.64 7.12 0.15
C GLN A 98 17.53 5.98 -0.34
N ASP A 99 17.35 5.52 -1.57
CA ASP A 99 18.12 4.40 -2.09
C ASP A 99 18.65 4.67 -3.51
N GLU A 100 19.93 4.41 -3.76
CA GLU A 100 20.50 4.36 -5.12
C GLU A 100 19.74 3.34 -5.99
N ARG A 101 19.05 2.40 -5.35
CA ARG A 101 18.14 1.44 -5.97
C ARG A 101 16.84 2.05 -6.49
N THR A 102 16.61 3.36 -6.39
CA THR A 102 15.50 4.02 -7.09
C THR A 102 15.49 3.70 -8.59
N ARG A 103 16.66 3.47 -9.20
CA ARG A 103 16.81 3.01 -10.60
C ARG A 103 16.29 1.58 -10.85
N LEU A 104 16.18 0.78 -9.79
CA LEU A 104 15.68 -0.61 -9.82
C LEU A 104 14.21 -0.70 -9.47
N LEU A 105 13.52 0.43 -9.27
CA LEU A 105 12.09 0.42 -9.02
C LEU A 105 11.30 0.08 -10.29
N LEU A 106 10.22 -0.65 -10.09
CA LEU A 106 9.18 -0.81 -11.10
C LEU A 106 8.65 0.56 -11.53
N PRO A 107 8.40 0.77 -12.83
CA PRO A 107 7.99 2.06 -13.34
C PRO A 107 6.61 2.43 -12.80
N LEU A 108 6.43 3.69 -12.38
CA LEU A 108 5.12 4.24 -12.04
C LEU A 108 4.27 4.42 -13.30
N ARG A 109 3.71 3.32 -13.81
CA ARG A 109 2.86 3.32 -14.99
C ARG A 109 1.66 2.40 -14.74
N GLN A 110 0.46 2.95 -14.90
CA GLN A 110 -0.74 2.13 -15.12
C GLN A 110 -0.77 1.75 -16.58
N THR A 111 -0.31 0.54 -16.93
CA THR A 111 -0.42 0.05 -18.31
C THR A 111 -1.34 -1.15 -18.40
N GLY A 112 -2.31 -1.08 -19.30
CA GLY A 112 -3.10 -2.23 -19.75
C GLY A 112 -2.33 -3.14 -20.72
N HIS A 113 -1.09 -2.76 -21.09
CA HIS A 113 -0.28 -3.51 -22.04
C HIS A 113 0.29 -4.76 -21.36
N ARG A 114 -0.26 -5.93 -21.71
CA ARG A 114 0.05 -7.24 -21.11
C ARG A 114 1.54 -7.62 -21.07
N ARG A 115 2.38 -7.00 -21.90
CA ARG A 115 3.82 -7.33 -22.04
C ARG A 115 4.77 -6.48 -21.19
N ARG A 116 4.29 -5.48 -20.46
CA ARG A 116 5.14 -4.63 -19.59
C ARG A 116 4.79 -4.87 -18.14
N SER A 117 5.78 -4.81 -17.25
CA SER A 117 5.54 -4.86 -15.80
C SER A 117 4.66 -3.71 -15.36
N THR A 118 3.83 -3.94 -14.34
CA THR A 118 3.10 -2.88 -13.66
C THR A 118 3.99 -2.21 -12.61
N TRP A 119 3.45 -1.25 -11.87
CA TRP A 119 4.20 -0.50 -10.86
C TRP A 119 4.40 -1.25 -9.54
N LEU A 120 3.59 -2.27 -9.25
CA LEU A 120 3.55 -2.95 -7.96
C LEU A 120 3.31 -4.44 -8.12
N GLN A 121 4.13 -5.22 -7.42
CA GLN A 121 3.96 -6.65 -7.28
C GLN A 121 3.28 -7.03 -5.96
N PHE A 122 2.93 -8.31 -5.80
CA PHE A 122 2.41 -8.87 -4.57
C PHE A 122 2.62 -10.38 -4.47
N CYS A 123 2.64 -10.88 -3.24
CA CYS A 123 2.53 -12.31 -2.95
C CYS A 123 1.12 -12.61 -2.42
N PRO A 124 0.32 -13.45 -3.10
CA PRO A 124 -1.03 -13.81 -2.64
C PRO A 124 -1.04 -14.41 -1.24
N GLN A 125 -0.05 -15.27 -0.94
CA GLN A 125 0.06 -15.93 0.36
C GLN A 125 0.40 -14.95 1.48
N CYS A 126 1.25 -13.93 1.23
CA CYS A 126 1.48 -12.88 2.22
C CYS A 126 0.18 -12.13 2.51
N LEU A 127 -0.53 -11.69 1.47
CA LEU A 127 -1.81 -11.02 1.67
C LEU A 127 -2.84 -11.91 2.38
N ALA A 128 -2.80 -13.23 2.20
CA ALA A 128 -3.68 -14.17 2.88
C ALA A 128 -3.28 -14.44 4.34
N SER A 129 -1.98 -14.45 4.65
CA SER A 129 -1.45 -14.73 5.99
C SER A 129 -1.41 -13.50 6.90
N ASP A 130 -1.39 -12.31 6.33
CA ASP A 130 -1.37 -11.06 7.08
C ASP A 130 -2.69 -10.86 7.82
N LEU A 131 -2.63 -10.55 9.12
CA LEU A 131 -3.83 -10.21 9.90
C LEU A 131 -4.59 -9.02 9.28
N ALA A 132 -3.84 -8.04 8.80
CA ALA A 132 -4.34 -6.92 8.00
C ALA A 132 -3.50 -6.82 6.72
N PRO A 133 -4.03 -7.21 5.54
CA PRO A 133 -3.26 -7.27 4.31
C PRO A 133 -2.65 -5.92 3.90
N TYR A 134 -1.34 -5.93 3.60
CA TYR A 134 -0.60 -4.74 3.21
C TYR A 134 0.39 -5.00 2.08
N PHE A 135 0.64 -3.96 1.27
CA PHE A 135 1.65 -4.03 0.22
C PHE A 135 3.02 -3.62 0.77
N ARG A 136 4.01 -4.46 0.49
CA ARG A 136 5.35 -4.36 1.05
C ARG A 136 6.27 -3.48 0.20
N ARG A 137 7.22 -2.78 0.83
CA ARG A 137 8.17 -1.90 0.13
C ARG A 137 8.96 -2.63 -0.93
N ARG A 138 9.45 -3.83 -0.61
CA ARG A 138 10.22 -4.67 -1.54
C ARG A 138 9.46 -5.02 -2.82
N TRP A 139 8.13 -5.02 -2.80
CA TRP A 139 7.32 -5.32 -3.99
C TRP A 139 7.31 -4.20 -5.04
N ARG A 140 7.98 -3.07 -4.78
CA ARG A 140 8.29 -2.04 -5.76
C ARG A 140 9.61 -2.27 -6.50
N MET A 141 10.44 -3.22 -6.07
CA MET A 141 11.75 -3.48 -6.68
C MET A 141 11.60 -4.44 -7.86
N ALA A 142 12.05 -4.05 -9.05
CA ALA A 142 12.03 -4.90 -10.25
C ALA A 142 12.90 -6.17 -10.10
N THR A 143 13.88 -6.11 -9.19
CA THR A 143 14.73 -7.24 -8.81
C THR A 143 14.06 -8.21 -7.84
N SER A 144 12.92 -7.83 -7.24
CA SER A 144 12.12 -8.75 -6.43
C SER A 144 11.27 -9.64 -7.34
N ILE A 145 11.67 -10.90 -7.46
CA ILE A 145 11.04 -11.90 -8.33
C ILE A 145 10.25 -12.89 -7.49
N SER A 146 10.73 -13.21 -6.29
CA SER A 146 10.11 -14.18 -5.40
C SER A 146 9.81 -13.62 -4.02
N CYS A 147 8.81 -14.23 -3.38
CA CYS A 147 8.51 -13.97 -1.99
C CYS A 147 9.52 -14.72 -1.10
N PRO A 148 10.23 -14.03 -0.20
CA PRO A 148 11.23 -14.65 0.66
C PRO A 148 10.56 -15.52 1.74
N MET A 149 9.33 -15.20 2.11
CA MET A 149 8.56 -15.94 3.11
C MET A 149 7.92 -17.22 2.53
N HIS A 150 7.40 -17.13 1.30
CA HIS A 150 6.58 -18.20 0.72
C HIS A 150 7.25 -18.94 -0.44
N GLY A 151 8.42 -18.49 -0.91
CA GLY A 151 9.20 -19.12 -1.98
C GLY A 151 8.53 -19.14 -3.35
N CYS A 152 7.38 -18.49 -3.52
CA CYS A 152 6.65 -18.39 -4.79
C CYS A 152 7.03 -17.10 -5.55
N GLY A 153 6.81 -17.07 -6.86
CA GLY A 153 6.94 -15.85 -7.66
C GLY A 153 5.94 -14.78 -7.21
N LEU A 154 6.35 -13.51 -7.36
CA LEU A 154 5.48 -12.36 -7.15
C LEU A 154 4.62 -12.13 -8.41
N ARG A 155 3.37 -11.71 -8.20
CA ARG A 155 2.42 -11.30 -9.25
C ARG A 155 2.38 -9.80 -9.36
N ASP A 156 2.23 -9.25 -10.55
CA ASP A 156 2.06 -7.80 -10.77
C ASP A 156 0.68 -7.45 -11.37
N ARG A 157 -0.17 -8.48 -11.57
CA ARG A 157 -1.49 -8.41 -12.19
C ARG A 157 -2.50 -9.32 -11.51
N CYS A 158 -3.76 -8.90 -11.57
CA CYS A 158 -4.90 -9.71 -11.21
C CYS A 158 -4.97 -10.97 -12.11
N PRO A 159 -5.10 -12.19 -11.55
CA PRO A 159 -5.24 -13.41 -12.35
C PRO A 159 -6.55 -13.47 -13.15
N SER A 160 -7.60 -12.78 -12.69
CA SER A 160 -8.92 -12.84 -13.30
C SER A 160 -9.04 -11.92 -14.53
N CYS A 161 -8.62 -10.66 -14.42
CA CYS A 161 -8.78 -9.67 -15.51
C CYS A 161 -7.46 -9.16 -16.11
N GLY A 162 -6.31 -9.46 -15.51
CA GLY A 162 -5.00 -9.01 -15.99
C GLY A 162 -4.66 -7.53 -15.72
N SER A 163 -5.51 -6.77 -15.03
CA SER A 163 -5.19 -5.40 -14.63
C SER A 163 -4.12 -5.38 -13.54
N GLY A 164 -3.34 -4.29 -13.48
CA GLY A 164 -2.40 -4.05 -12.39
C GLY A 164 -3.11 -3.66 -11.09
N THR A 165 -2.42 -3.80 -9.97
CA THR A 165 -2.95 -3.36 -8.67
C THR A 165 -3.15 -1.85 -8.69
N ALA A 166 -4.37 -1.37 -8.45
CA ALA A 166 -4.71 0.06 -8.49
C ALA A 166 -5.55 0.46 -7.26
N ALA A 167 -5.12 0.03 -6.08
CA ALA A 167 -5.85 0.26 -4.82
C ALA A 167 -6.17 1.74 -4.57
N PHE A 168 -5.30 2.65 -5.04
CA PHE A 168 -5.47 4.09 -4.99
C PHE A 168 -6.70 4.62 -5.75
N ASP A 169 -7.23 3.85 -6.71
CA ASP A 169 -8.36 4.22 -7.56
C ASP A 169 -9.65 3.50 -7.14
N GLN A 170 -9.64 2.81 -6.00
CA GLN A 170 -10.84 2.14 -5.48
C GLN A 170 -11.95 3.17 -5.23
N PRO A 171 -13.11 3.06 -5.91
CA PRO A 171 -14.17 4.07 -5.83
C PRO A 171 -15.05 3.94 -4.60
N GLY A 172 -15.08 2.76 -3.98
CA GLY A 172 -15.86 2.47 -2.80
C GLY A 172 -15.01 2.01 -1.63
N LEU A 173 -15.68 1.69 -0.52
CA LEU A 173 -15.08 1.10 0.67
C LEU A 173 -14.79 -0.38 0.41
N ILE A 174 -13.75 -0.62 -0.39
CA ILE A 174 -13.27 -1.94 -0.75
C ILE A 174 -11.82 -2.08 -0.25
N PRO A 175 -11.49 -3.14 0.49
CA PRO A 175 -10.12 -3.36 0.94
C PRO A 175 -9.13 -3.44 -0.22
N GLN A 176 -7.94 -2.86 -0.02
CA GLN A 176 -6.92 -2.69 -1.06
C GLN A 176 -6.43 -3.99 -1.74
N HIS A 177 -6.67 -5.16 -1.13
CA HIS A 177 -6.34 -6.47 -1.70
C HIS A 177 -7.38 -7.00 -2.68
N HIS A 178 -8.42 -6.23 -3.01
CA HIS A 178 -9.32 -6.55 -4.13
C HIS A 178 -8.88 -5.81 -5.39
N CYS A 179 -9.04 -6.47 -6.53
CA CYS A 179 -8.84 -5.84 -7.84
C CYS A 179 -9.82 -4.67 -8.06
N THR A 180 -9.33 -3.48 -8.41
CA THR A 180 -10.18 -2.31 -8.71
C THR A 180 -11.06 -2.51 -9.95
N THR A 181 -10.66 -3.39 -10.87
CA THR A 181 -11.37 -3.60 -12.14
C THR A 181 -12.44 -4.69 -12.06
N CYS A 182 -12.17 -5.81 -11.39
CA CYS A 182 -13.06 -6.97 -11.38
C CYS A 182 -13.38 -7.50 -9.98
N HIS A 183 -12.92 -6.82 -8.93
CA HIS A 183 -13.15 -7.18 -7.52
C HIS A 183 -12.63 -8.55 -7.08
N PHE A 184 -11.86 -9.24 -7.91
CA PHE A 184 -11.19 -10.48 -7.53
C PHE A 184 -10.32 -10.26 -6.28
N ASP A 185 -10.46 -11.14 -5.29
CA ASP A 185 -9.66 -11.13 -4.06
C ASP A 185 -8.25 -11.66 -4.35
N LEU A 186 -7.26 -10.77 -4.35
CA LEU A 186 -5.87 -11.08 -4.69
C LEU A 186 -5.23 -12.09 -3.73
N ARG A 187 -5.77 -12.29 -2.52
CA ARG A 187 -5.33 -13.30 -1.55
C ARG A 187 -5.54 -14.72 -2.06
N THR A 188 -6.57 -14.91 -2.88
CA THR A 188 -6.97 -16.23 -3.43
C THR A 188 -6.21 -16.59 -4.71
N ALA A 189 -5.36 -15.69 -5.21
CA ALA A 189 -4.63 -15.93 -6.45
C ALA A 189 -3.67 -17.13 -6.33
N ALA A 190 -3.68 -17.98 -7.36
CA ALA A 190 -2.78 -19.13 -7.43
C ALA A 190 -1.30 -18.72 -7.38
N LYS A 191 -0.49 -19.57 -6.73
CA LYS A 191 0.96 -19.40 -6.60
C LYS A 191 1.62 -19.39 -7.98
N VAL A 192 2.63 -18.54 -8.15
CA VAL A 192 3.52 -18.59 -9.30
C VAL A 192 4.73 -19.43 -8.93
N SER A 193 5.08 -20.42 -9.74
CA SER A 193 6.30 -21.20 -9.52
C SER A 193 7.53 -20.36 -9.88
N VAL A 194 8.61 -20.56 -9.13
CA VAL A 194 9.90 -19.90 -9.39
C VAL A 194 11.01 -20.91 -9.15
N THR A 195 12.02 -20.91 -10.02
CA THR A 195 13.11 -21.89 -9.92
C THR A 195 14.02 -21.59 -8.73
N ALA A 196 14.68 -22.62 -8.20
CA ALA A 196 15.65 -22.44 -7.12
C ALA A 196 16.82 -21.54 -7.55
N ALA A 197 17.23 -21.61 -8.83
CA ALA A 197 18.26 -20.76 -9.41
C ALA A 197 17.85 -19.28 -9.42
N THR A 198 16.62 -18.96 -9.85
CA THR A 198 16.08 -17.59 -9.81
C THR A 198 16.04 -17.04 -8.38
N ARG A 199 15.55 -17.84 -7.41
CA ARG A 199 15.55 -17.42 -6.00
C ARG A 199 16.97 -17.19 -5.47
N ARG A 200 17.95 -18.00 -5.89
CA ARG A 200 19.35 -17.84 -5.50
C ARG A 200 19.94 -16.57 -6.08
N PHE A 201 19.72 -16.32 -7.37
CA PHE A 201 20.16 -15.11 -8.05
C PHE A 201 19.59 -13.85 -7.40
N GLU A 202 18.29 -13.83 -7.12
CA GLU A 202 17.63 -12.72 -6.42
C GLU A 202 18.24 -12.46 -5.03
N ARG A 203 18.52 -13.52 -4.25
CA ARG A 203 19.19 -13.36 -2.95
C ARG A 203 20.58 -12.77 -3.09
N CYS A 204 21.40 -13.28 -4.01
CA CYS A 204 22.73 -12.73 -4.25
C CYS A 204 22.66 -11.25 -4.66
N LEU A 205 21.71 -10.89 -5.53
CA LEU A 205 21.51 -9.51 -5.94
C LEU A 205 21.09 -8.61 -4.77
N HIS A 206 20.18 -9.09 -3.93
CA HIS A 206 19.78 -8.37 -2.71
C HIS A 206 20.94 -8.17 -1.74
N ASP A 207 21.79 -9.19 -1.56
CA ASP A 207 22.96 -9.12 -0.68
C ASP A 207 24.03 -8.15 -1.22
N LEU A 208 24.26 -8.15 -2.54
CA LEU A 208 25.16 -7.19 -3.21
C LEU A 208 24.66 -5.75 -3.12
N LEU A 209 23.35 -5.56 -3.23
CA LEU A 209 22.76 -4.24 -3.19
C LEU A 209 22.53 -3.73 -1.76
N ARG A 210 22.67 -4.58 -0.74
CA ARG A 210 22.51 -4.21 0.68
C ARG A 210 23.41 -3.00 0.94
N PRO A 211 22.89 -1.90 1.51
CA PRO A 211 23.73 -0.73 1.74
C PRO A 211 24.86 -1.19 2.65
N GLU A 212 26.10 -0.80 2.40
CA GLU A 212 27.23 -1.01 3.33
C GLU A 212 27.01 -0.16 4.59
N ALA A 213 25.94 -0.42 5.35
CA ALA A 213 25.71 0.15 6.66
C ALA A 213 26.55 -0.63 7.69
N ALA A 214 27.88 -0.61 7.53
CA ALA A 214 28.90 -0.94 8.52
C ALA A 214 30.29 -1.04 7.85
N LYS A 215 30.79 0.08 7.33
CA LYS A 215 32.23 0.31 7.27
C LYS A 215 32.52 1.67 7.89
N GLY A 216 32.33 1.72 9.21
CA GLY A 216 33.12 2.63 10.02
C GLY A 216 34.57 2.20 9.87
N PHE A 217 35.33 2.94 9.06
CA PHE A 217 36.77 2.90 9.06
C PHE A 217 37.27 4.28 9.48
N LEU A 218 37.75 4.30 10.73
CA LEU A 218 38.67 5.24 11.40
C LEU A 218 38.28 6.73 11.42
#